data_AF-A0A6P3X3I4-F1
#
_entry.id   AF-A0A6P3X3I4-F1
#
_cell.length_a   1.000
_cell.length_b   1.000
_cell.length_c   1.000
_cell.angle_alpha   90.00
_cell.angle_beta   90.00
_cell.angle_gamma   90.00
#
_symmetry.space_group_name_H-M   'P 1'
#
loop_
_entity.id
_entity.type
_entity.pdbx_description
1 polymer ?
#
loop_
_entity_poly.entity_id
_entity_poly.type
_entity_poly.pdbx_seq_one_letter_code
_entity_poly.pdbx_strand_id
1 'polypeptide(L)'
;MAEETNAAPSLSSRLQKHLKEAPFFCKIIELVMCVVATGLVAGPFQQNQTRPADIHHIAIFHVAVCGYILINAILIMSHLMGERLPKKTSLMFTTMGAILCCTAGLILIHDWDNFSTNMIHAYLDEYSNQTVAAGSFAILAALVFVVDTYFTNKYD
;
A
#
# COMPACT_ATOMS: atom_id res chain seq x y z
N MET A 1 13.35 54.85 -0.63
CA MET A 1 12.04 54.37 -0.13
C MET A 1 11.86 52.99 -0.73
N ALA A 2 11.98 51.95 0.10
CA ALA A 2 11.77 50.57 -0.29
C ALA A 2 10.28 50.26 -0.15
N GLU A 3 9.64 49.83 -1.23
CA GLU A 3 8.29 49.30 -1.20
C GLU A 3 8.40 47.82 -1.56
N GLU A 4 8.63 46.99 -0.54
CA GLU A 4 8.53 45.54 -0.63
C GLU A 4 7.06 45.18 -0.82
N THR A 5 6.65 45.02 -2.07
CA THR A 5 5.34 44.45 -2.40
C THR A 5 5.38 42.97 -2.05
N ASN A 6 4.89 42.65 -0.84
CA ASN A 6 4.57 41.29 -0.40
C ASN A 6 3.49 40.70 -1.32
N ALA A 7 3.91 40.09 -2.43
CA ALA A 7 3.03 39.30 -3.27
C ALA A 7 2.62 38.03 -2.51
N ALA A 8 1.34 37.88 -2.21
CA ALA A 8 0.79 36.64 -1.66
C ALA A 8 1.21 35.47 -2.56
N PRO A 9 1.66 34.33 -1.99
CA PRO A 9 2.12 33.20 -2.78
C PRO A 9 0.98 32.71 -3.67
N SER A 10 1.17 32.80 -4.99
CA SER A 10 0.20 32.37 -5.98
C SER A 10 -0.22 30.92 -5.73
N LEU A 11 -1.48 30.56 -6.00
CA LEU A 11 -1.99 29.19 -5.89
C LEU A 11 -1.07 28.16 -6.60
N SER A 12 -0.40 28.57 -7.69
CA SER A 12 0.60 27.76 -8.39
C SER A 12 1.83 27.45 -7.55
N SER A 13 2.35 28.40 -6.77
CA SER A 13 3.50 28.20 -5.88
C SER A 13 3.17 27.26 -4.70
N ARG A 14 1.95 27.34 -4.16
CA ARG A 14 1.46 26.42 -3.13
C ARG A 14 1.26 25.00 -3.68
N LEU A 15 0.67 24.87 -4.87
CA LEU A 15 0.51 23.59 -5.55
C LEU A 15 1.86 22.97 -5.90
N GLN A 16 2.82 23.76 -6.39
CA GLN A 16 4.15 23.26 -6.74
C GLN A 16 4.93 22.79 -5.50
N LYS A 17 4.75 23.44 -4.35
CA LYS A 17 5.32 22.98 -3.07
C LYS A 17 4.69 21.65 -2.62
N HIS A 18 3.36 21.53 -2.67
CA HIS A 18 2.67 20.28 -2.35
C HIS A 18 3.02 19.14 -3.31
N LEU A 19 3.18 19.43 -4.60
CA LEU A 19 3.59 18.43 -5.60
C LEU A 19 5.03 17.94 -5.41
N LYS A 20 5.91 18.78 -4.83
CA LYS A 20 7.28 18.39 -4.50
C LYS A 20 7.36 17.50 -3.25
N GLU A 21 6.37 17.57 -2.38
CA GLU A 21 6.23 16.70 -1.19
C GLU A 21 5.28 15.51 -1.44
N ALA A 22 4.57 15.49 -2.58
CA ALA A 22 3.64 14.43 -2.96
C ALA A 22 4.22 13.00 -2.89
N PRO A 23 5.44 12.69 -3.37
CA PRO A 23 5.97 11.32 -3.29
C PRO A 23 6.14 10.86 -1.82
N PHE A 24 6.51 11.77 -0.91
CA PHE A 24 6.60 11.45 0.51
C PHE A 24 5.22 11.11 1.11
N PHE A 25 4.19 11.90 0.80
CA PHE A 25 2.83 11.60 1.26
C PHE A 25 2.28 10.30 0.65
N CYS A 26 2.60 10.00 -0.61
CA CYS A 26 2.23 8.73 -1.23
C CYS A 26 2.83 7.54 -0.48
N LYS A 27 4.12 7.60 -0.10
CA LYS A 27 4.76 6.55 0.72
C LYS A 27 4.05 6.28 2.04
N ILE A 28 3.57 7.33 2.71
CA ILE A 28 2.79 7.21 3.95
C ILE A 28 1.46 6.51 3.67
N ILE A 29 0.74 6.90 2.61
CA ILE A 29 -0.55 6.29 2.26
C ILE A 29 -0.36 4.82 1.89
N GLU A 30 0.67 4.49 1.10
CA GLU A 30 1.04 3.10 0.78
C GLU A 30 1.30 2.29 2.05
N LEU A 31 2.10 2.83 2.98
CA LEU A 31 2.40 2.17 4.26
C LEU A 31 1.12 1.88 5.04
N VAL A 32 0.23 2.86 5.19
CA VAL A 32 -1.04 2.70 5.91
C VAL A 32 -1.91 1.64 5.24
N MET A 33 -2.05 1.68 3.92
CA MET A 33 -2.83 0.69 3.17
C MET A 33 -2.27 -0.73 3.35
N CYS A 34 -0.94 -0.90 3.27
CA CYS A 34 -0.30 -2.19 3.49
C CYS A 34 -0.48 -2.71 4.92
N VAL A 35 -0.38 -1.85 5.94
CA VAL A 35 -0.61 -2.21 7.34
C VAL A 35 -2.06 -2.63 7.58
N VAL A 36 -3.02 -1.89 7.03
CA VAL A 36 -4.45 -2.23 7.13
C VAL A 36 -4.73 -3.56 6.42
N ALA A 37 -4.22 -3.76 5.20
CA ALA A 37 -4.38 -5.00 4.46
C ALA A 37 -3.80 -6.20 5.22
N THR A 38 -2.62 -6.05 5.82
CA THR A 38 -1.98 -7.09 6.65
C THR A 38 -2.80 -7.38 7.90
N GLY A 39 -3.28 -6.35 8.61
CA GLY A 39 -4.08 -6.49 9.82
C GLY A 39 -5.41 -7.22 9.58
N LEU A 40 -6.05 -6.95 8.44
CA LEU A 40 -7.28 -7.63 8.01
C LEU A 40 -7.05 -9.14 7.77
N VAL A 41 -5.90 -9.53 7.22
CA VAL A 41 -5.53 -10.95 7.03
C VAL A 41 -5.06 -11.60 8.33
N ALA A 42 -4.57 -10.83 9.31
CA ALA A 42 -4.06 -11.34 10.57
C ALA A 42 -5.17 -11.73 11.58
N GLY A 43 -6.30 -11.00 11.56
CA GLY A 43 -7.49 -11.26 12.39
C GLY A 43 -7.91 -12.74 12.49
N PRO A 44 -7.99 -13.50 11.39
CA PRO A 44 -8.42 -14.89 11.44
C PRO A 44 -7.40 -15.88 12.04
N PHE A 45 -6.13 -15.52 12.21
CA PHE A 45 -5.13 -16.41 12.83
C PHE A 45 -5.28 -16.55 14.34
N GLN A 46 -5.97 -15.61 15.00
CA GLN A 46 -6.10 -15.58 16.46
C GLN A 46 -7.22 -16.50 16.97
N GLN A 47 -8.16 -16.88 16.10
CA GLN A 47 -9.27 -17.77 16.43
C GLN A 47 -8.91 -19.21 16.03
N ASN A 48 -8.38 -19.97 16.98
CA ASN A 48 -7.80 -21.31 16.92
C ASN A 48 -8.59 -22.47 16.24
N GLN A 49 -9.50 -22.27 15.29
CA GLN A 49 -10.41 -23.36 14.85
C GLN A 49 -10.67 -23.59 13.36
N THR A 50 -10.21 -22.76 12.43
CA THR A 50 -10.42 -23.05 11.00
C THR A 50 -9.19 -22.67 10.20
N ARG A 51 -8.28 -23.63 10.09
CA ARG A 51 -7.12 -23.57 9.21
C ARG A 51 -7.63 -23.56 7.76
N PRO A 52 -7.50 -22.46 7.01
CA PRO A 52 -7.92 -22.42 5.61
C PRO A 52 -7.03 -23.39 4.81
N ALA A 53 -7.61 -24.03 3.80
CA ALA A 53 -6.94 -25.06 3.00
C ALA A 53 -5.71 -24.54 2.21
N ASP A 54 -5.58 -23.22 1.97
CA ASP A 54 -4.49 -22.64 1.19
C ASP A 54 -3.63 -21.64 1.99
N ILE A 55 -2.95 -22.16 3.02
CA ILE A 55 -1.92 -21.44 3.80
C ILE A 55 -0.85 -20.81 2.87
N HIS A 56 -0.61 -21.42 1.70
CA HIS A 56 0.37 -20.95 0.74
C HIS A 56 0.01 -19.59 0.12
N HIS A 57 -1.25 -19.38 -0.29
CA HIS A 57 -1.68 -18.11 -0.89
C HIS A 57 -1.62 -16.96 0.11
N ILE A 58 -2.08 -17.22 1.34
CA ILE A 58 -2.04 -16.24 2.44
C ILE A 58 -0.59 -15.92 2.82
N ALA A 59 0.30 -16.92 2.86
CA ALA A 59 1.72 -16.70 3.12
C ALA A 59 2.39 -15.84 2.03
N ILE A 60 2.07 -16.08 0.75
CA ILE A 60 2.58 -15.28 -0.37
C ILE A 60 2.12 -13.82 -0.24
N PHE A 61 0.84 -13.59 0.07
CA PHE A 61 0.31 -12.26 0.35
C PHE A 61 1.05 -11.57 1.48
N HIS A 62 1.22 -12.27 2.62
CA HIS A 62 1.82 -11.69 3.80
C HIS A 62 3.30 -11.33 3.59
N VAL A 63 4.04 -12.17 2.86
CA VAL A 63 5.44 -11.89 2.47
C VAL A 63 5.52 -10.66 1.57
N ALA A 64 4.64 -10.56 0.56
CA ALA A 64 4.62 -9.42 -0.34
C ALA A 64 4.30 -8.11 0.41
N VAL A 65 3.18 -8.07 1.14
CA VAL A 65 2.70 -6.84 1.80
C VAL A 65 3.62 -6.42 2.95
N CYS A 66 4.11 -7.35 3.79
CA CYS A 66 5.07 -7.00 4.84
C CYS A 66 6.41 -6.52 4.29
N GLY A 67 6.87 -7.08 3.16
CA GLY A 67 8.04 -6.56 2.46
C GLY A 67 7.89 -5.08 2.14
N TYR A 68 6.72 -4.68 1.62
CA TYR A 68 6.44 -3.28 1.31
C TYR A 68 6.20 -2.38 2.53
N ILE A 69 5.70 -2.92 3.64
CA ILE A 69 5.67 -2.18 4.92
C ILE A 69 7.10 -1.78 5.31
N LEU A 70 8.04 -2.74 5.30
CA LEU A 70 9.43 -2.47 5.66
C LEU A 70 10.10 -1.52 4.68
N ILE A 71 9.95 -1.75 3.37
CA ILE A 71 10.52 -0.89 2.34
C ILE A 71 10.00 0.55 2.50
N ASN A 72 8.69 0.74 2.60
CA ASN A 72 8.12 2.09 2.73
C ASN A 72 8.51 2.77 4.05
N ALA A 73 8.60 2.02 5.16
CA ALA A 73 9.11 2.55 6.41
C ALA A 73 10.56 3.05 6.28
N ILE A 74 11.43 2.29 5.61
CA ILE A 74 12.81 2.70 5.34
C ILE A 74 12.85 3.96 4.46
N LEU A 75 12.07 4.00 3.38
CA LEU A 75 12.02 5.16 2.47
C LEU A 75 11.56 6.44 3.20
N ILE A 76 10.54 6.32 4.06
CA ILE A 76 10.06 7.44 4.90
C ILE A 76 11.16 7.86 5.88
N MET A 77 11.81 6.90 6.55
CA MET A 77 12.87 7.19 7.51
C MET A 77 14.09 7.87 6.86
N SER A 78 14.54 7.39 5.70
CA SER A 78 15.60 8.03 4.92
C SER A 78 15.25 9.47 4.56
N HIS A 79 14.01 9.71 4.12
CA HIS A 79 13.54 11.07 3.83
C HIS A 79 13.53 11.97 5.08
N LEU A 80 13.13 11.44 6.25
CA LEU A 80 13.18 12.16 7.53
C LEU A 80 14.62 12.47 7.99
N MET A 81 15.58 11.62 7.66
CA MET A 81 17.01 11.85 7.91
C MET A 81 17.64 12.87 6.93
N GLY A 82 16.87 13.36 5.95
CA GLY A 82 17.35 14.29 4.92
C GLY A 82 18.10 13.61 3.77
N GLU A 83 18.21 12.28 3.79
CA GLU A 83 18.82 11.49 2.72
C GLU A 83 17.75 11.04 1.73
N ARG A 84 17.81 11.59 0.52
CA ARG A 84 16.93 11.14 -0.58
C ARG A 84 17.60 9.98 -1.30
N LEU A 85 16.89 8.85 -1.37
CA LEU A 85 17.33 7.74 -2.21
C LEU A 85 17.41 8.18 -3.68
N PRO A 86 18.29 7.58 -4.49
CA PRO A 86 18.32 7.81 -5.92
C PRO A 86 16.93 7.57 -6.52
N LYS A 87 16.44 8.54 -7.31
CA LYS A 87 15.12 8.49 -7.97
C LYS A 87 14.84 7.14 -8.66
N LYS A 88 15.84 6.58 -9.34
CA LYS A 88 15.74 5.28 -10.03
C LYS A 88 15.41 4.14 -9.06
N THR A 89 16.02 4.14 -7.89
CA THR A 89 15.80 3.13 -6.85
C THR A 89 14.40 3.25 -6.26
N SER A 90 13.95 4.48 -5.94
CA SER A 90 12.58 4.73 -5.47
C SER A 90 11.54 4.26 -6.50
N LEU A 91 11.77 4.57 -7.78
CA LEU A 91 10.90 4.17 -8.89
C LEU A 91 10.83 2.63 -9.04
N MET A 92 11.96 1.93 -8.91
CA MET A 92 11.99 0.46 -8.92
C MET A 92 11.19 -0.14 -7.77
N PHE A 93 11.33 0.39 -6.55
CA PHE A 93 10.57 -0.13 -5.41
C PHE A 93 9.07 0.09 -5.56
N THR A 94 8.64 1.29 -5.94
CA THR A 94 7.21 1.62 -6.06
C THR A 94 6.54 0.85 -7.22
N THR A 95 7.22 0.69 -8.36
CA THR A 95 6.71 -0.12 -9.49
C THR A 95 6.57 -1.59 -9.13
N MET A 96 7.58 -2.15 -8.46
CA MET A 96 7.53 -3.54 -7.98
C MET A 96 6.42 -3.70 -6.93
N GLY A 97 6.20 -2.67 -6.09
CA GLY A 97 5.11 -2.61 -5.10
C GLY A 97 3.73 -2.67 -5.72
N ALA A 98 3.51 -1.93 -6.80
CA ALA A 98 2.27 -1.99 -7.57
C ALA A 98 2.02 -3.42 -8.08
N ILE A 99 3.02 -4.08 -8.67
CA ILE A 99 2.88 -5.42 -9.25
C ILE A 99 2.59 -6.46 -8.15
N LEU A 100 3.38 -6.45 -7.07
CA LEU A 100 3.25 -7.41 -5.98
C LEU A 100 1.95 -7.23 -5.20
N CYS A 101 1.56 -6.00 -4.85
CA CYS A 101 0.30 -5.75 -4.15
C CYS A 101 -0.92 -6.07 -5.02
N CYS A 102 -0.87 -5.78 -6.32
CA CYS A 102 -1.94 -6.14 -7.26
C CYS A 102 -2.09 -7.66 -7.36
N THR A 103 -0.98 -8.37 -7.58
CA THR A 103 -0.98 -9.84 -7.67
C THR A 103 -1.46 -10.49 -6.38
N ALA A 104 -0.97 -10.01 -5.23
CA ALA A 104 -1.38 -10.50 -3.92
C ALA A 104 -2.88 -10.25 -3.65
N GLY A 105 -3.39 -9.08 -4.02
CA GLY A 105 -4.82 -8.76 -3.91
C GLY A 105 -5.70 -9.64 -4.80
N LEU A 106 -5.29 -9.88 -6.05
CA LEU A 106 -6.00 -10.78 -6.97
C LEU A 106 -6.01 -12.23 -6.48
N ILE A 107 -4.89 -12.72 -5.93
CA ILE A 107 -4.82 -14.08 -5.34
C ILE A 107 -5.83 -14.19 -4.20
N LEU A 108 -5.89 -13.22 -3.28
CA LEU A 108 -6.85 -13.24 -2.17
C LEU A 108 -8.32 -13.22 -2.63
N ILE A 109 -8.64 -12.43 -3.66
CA ILE A 109 -10.00 -12.37 -4.20
C ILE A 109 -10.37 -13.67 -4.91
N HIS A 110 -9.43 -14.30 -5.63
CA HIS A 110 -9.65 -15.60 -6.25
C HIS A 110 -9.81 -16.71 -5.20
N ASP A 111 -9.05 -16.65 -4.10
CA ASP A 111 -9.19 -17.56 -2.97
C ASP A 111 -10.59 -17.44 -2.33
N TRP A 112 -11.06 -16.19 -2.14
CA TRP A 112 -12.40 -15.89 -1.63
C TRP A 112 -13.54 -16.52 -2.47
N ASP A 113 -13.47 -16.40 -3.80
CA ASP A 113 -14.47 -16.97 -4.72
C ASP A 113 -14.51 -18.52 -4.65
N ASN A 114 -13.33 -19.15 -4.55
CA ASN A 114 -13.24 -20.61 -4.38
C ASN A 114 -13.70 -21.09 -2.99
N PHE A 115 -13.48 -20.31 -1.94
CA PHE A 115 -13.96 -20.60 -0.59
C PHE A 115 -15.49 -20.60 -0.50
N SER A 116 -16.16 -19.70 -1.23
CA SER A 116 -17.63 -19.62 -1.28
C SER A 116 -18.29 -20.88 -1.82
N THR A 117 -17.56 -21.72 -2.57
CA THR A 117 -18.14 -22.85 -3.30
C THR A 117 -18.01 -24.18 -2.53
N ASN A 118 -17.15 -24.29 -1.51
CA ASN A 118 -16.67 -25.59 -1.01
C ASN A 118 -16.89 -25.95 0.48
N MET A 119 -17.40 -25.09 1.40
CA MET A 119 -17.55 -25.48 2.84
C MET A 119 -18.70 -24.82 3.66
N ILE A 120 -18.99 -25.40 4.83
CA ILE A 120 -20.19 -25.23 5.70
C ILE A 120 -20.20 -23.91 6.53
N HIS A 121 -21.36 -23.24 6.52
CA HIS A 121 -21.63 -21.80 6.73
C HIS A 121 -21.31 -21.07 8.07
N ALA A 122 -21.02 -21.71 9.20
CA ALA A 122 -21.20 -21.03 10.50
C ALA A 122 -20.09 -20.04 10.93
N TYR A 123 -18.86 -20.15 10.40
CA TYR A 123 -17.73 -19.24 10.71
C TYR A 123 -17.10 -18.62 9.45
N LEU A 124 -17.75 -18.84 8.29
CA LEU A 124 -17.23 -18.49 6.98
C LEU A 124 -17.39 -17.00 6.66
N ASP A 125 -18.51 -16.39 7.01
CA ASP A 125 -18.80 -15.01 6.60
C ASP A 125 -17.77 -14.00 7.13
N GLU A 126 -17.38 -14.09 8.39
CA GLU A 126 -16.41 -13.14 8.97
C GLU A 126 -15.01 -13.32 8.35
N TYR A 127 -14.55 -14.57 8.19
CA TYR A 127 -13.27 -14.89 7.55
C TYR A 127 -13.24 -14.49 6.07
N SER A 128 -14.33 -14.78 5.37
CA SER A 128 -14.56 -14.49 3.95
C SER A 128 -14.59 -12.98 3.71
N ASN A 129 -15.33 -12.24 4.51
CA ASN A 129 -15.42 -10.78 4.46
C ASN A 129 -14.07 -10.11 4.75
N GLN A 130 -13.30 -10.63 5.71
CA GLN A 130 -11.97 -10.10 6.03
C GLN A 130 -10.96 -10.38 4.90
N THR A 131 -11.03 -11.55 4.25
CA THR A 131 -10.15 -11.92 3.14
C THR A 131 -10.42 -11.07 1.90
N VAL A 132 -11.68 -10.88 1.51
CA VAL A 132 -12.03 -9.99 0.39
C VAL A 132 -11.73 -8.54 0.70
N ALA A 133 -11.94 -8.09 1.95
CA ALA A 133 -11.55 -6.75 2.38
C ALA A 133 -10.04 -6.56 2.24
N ALA A 134 -9.22 -7.46 2.79
CA ALA A 134 -7.77 -7.41 2.64
C ALA A 134 -7.30 -7.40 1.18
N GLY A 135 -7.88 -8.27 0.34
CA GLY A 135 -7.60 -8.30 -1.10
C GLY A 135 -7.93 -6.96 -1.78
N SER A 136 -9.08 -6.37 -1.44
CA SER A 136 -9.49 -5.06 -1.95
C SER A 136 -8.54 -3.93 -1.51
N PHE A 137 -8.11 -3.92 -0.24
CA PHE A 137 -7.15 -2.96 0.29
C PHE A 137 -5.77 -3.11 -0.38
N ALA A 138 -5.35 -4.33 -0.73
CA ALA A 138 -4.11 -4.55 -1.47
C ALA A 138 -4.20 -4.06 -2.93
N ILE A 139 -5.35 -4.19 -3.58
CA ILE A 139 -5.58 -3.58 -4.91
C ILE A 139 -5.58 -2.06 -4.82
N LEU A 140 -6.21 -1.49 -3.79
CA LEU A 140 -6.15 -0.04 -3.54
C LEU A 140 -4.70 0.41 -3.28
N ALA A 141 -3.93 -0.35 -2.50
CA ALA A 141 -2.51 -0.08 -2.29
C ALA A 141 -1.75 -0.09 -3.62
N ALA A 142 -2.01 -1.05 -4.51
CA ALA A 142 -1.40 -1.11 -5.84
C ALA A 142 -1.70 0.13 -6.68
N LEU A 143 -2.94 0.66 -6.63
CA LEU A 143 -3.28 1.92 -7.29
C LEU A 143 -2.49 3.10 -6.70
N VAL A 144 -2.32 3.14 -5.38
CA VAL A 144 -1.50 4.18 -4.73
C VAL A 144 -0.04 4.07 -5.19
N PHE A 145 0.53 2.87 -5.28
CA PHE A 145 1.88 2.64 -5.84
C PHE A 145 2.02 3.11 -7.30
N VAL A 146 0.99 2.91 -8.13
CA VAL A 146 0.97 3.43 -9.51
C VAL A 146 0.97 4.96 -9.52
N VAL A 147 0.15 5.56 -8.66
CA VAL A 147 0.09 7.02 -8.49
C VAL A 147 1.43 7.58 -8.00
N ASP A 148 2.06 6.92 -7.03
CA ASP A 148 3.39 7.27 -6.54
C ASP A 148 4.46 7.12 -7.61
N THR A 149 4.39 6.08 -8.45
CA THR A 149 5.27 5.92 -9.61
C THR A 149 5.19 7.16 -10.52
N TYR A 150 3.97 7.62 -10.82
CA TYR A 150 3.75 8.79 -11.65
C TYR A 150 4.30 10.07 -11.01
N PHE A 151 4.04 10.28 -9.72
CA PHE A 151 4.54 11.45 -8.99
C PHE A 151 6.06 11.43 -8.86
N THR A 152 6.65 10.30 -8.46
CA THR A 152 8.10 10.10 -8.36
C THR A 152 8.77 10.34 -9.71
N ASN A 153 8.21 9.85 -10.82
CA ASN A 153 8.78 10.09 -12.15
C ASN A 153 8.75 11.58 -12.56
N LYS A 154 7.74 12.34 -12.13
CA LYS A 154 7.50 13.71 -12.58
C LYS A 154 8.11 14.79 -11.67
N TYR A 155 8.23 14.55 -10.36
CA TYR A 155 8.53 15.60 -9.38
C TYR A 155 9.79 15.38 -8.53
N ASP A 156 10.38 14.18 -8.52
CA ASP A 156 11.73 13.90 -8.00
C ASP A 156 12.77 13.93 -9.12
#